data_AF-A0A318FWK0-F1
#
_entry.id   AF-A0A318FWK0-F1
#
_cell.length_a   1.000
_cell.length_b   1.000
_cell.length_c   1.000
_cell.angle_alpha   90.00
_cell.angle_beta   90.00
_cell.angle_gamma   90.00
#
_symmetry.space_group_name_H-M   'P 1'
#
loop_
_entity.id
_entity.type
_entity.pdbx_description
1 polymer ?
#
loop_
_entity_poly.entity_id
_entity_poly.type
_entity_poly.pdbx_seq_one_letter_code
_entity_poly.pdbx_strand_id
1 'polypeptide(L)'
;MGQLVVFNASKTDIKVSLNNGNYFTVPAAIQPSWQAGQPENPPLFINNVTAGAGELKLGSNLLTTYSSTSGPSQAGSCNITIPENIPINSVQLYLFWKDACSVAAIVLQEGQPFQAVIITREPTNVMLNSVPITPLPHENNNIKSMQSVTASEIKINL
;
A
#
# COMPACT_ATOMS: atom_id res chain seq x y z
N MET A 1 -9.80 20.85 -0.82
CA MET A 1 -8.58 20.01 -0.91
C MET A 1 -8.77 18.84 0.02
N GLY A 2 -8.33 17.64 -0.36
CA GLY A 2 -8.40 16.46 0.50
C GLY A 2 -7.02 16.11 1.07
N GLN A 3 -6.97 15.16 1.99
CA GLN A 3 -5.72 14.77 2.64
C GLN A 3 -5.08 13.59 1.92
N LEU A 4 -3.76 13.65 1.67
CA LEU A 4 -2.98 12.51 1.23
C LEU A 4 -1.98 12.13 2.31
N VAL A 5 -1.97 10.86 2.68
CA VAL A 5 -0.98 10.31 3.60
C VAL A 5 -0.23 9.20 2.90
N VAL A 6 1.11 9.26 2.93
CA VAL A 6 1.96 8.25 2.32
C VAL A 6 2.78 7.61 3.43
N PHE A 7 2.65 6.29 3.55
CA PHE A 7 3.31 5.46 4.53
C PHE A 7 4.34 4.56 3.84
N ASN A 8 5.52 4.40 4.44
CA ASN A 8 6.51 3.43 4.01
C ASN A 8 6.72 2.39 5.11
N ALA A 9 6.38 1.14 4.81
CA ALA A 9 6.57 0.01 5.72
C ALA A 9 7.93 -0.69 5.53
N SER A 10 8.80 -0.16 4.67
CA SER A 10 10.06 -0.78 4.27
C SER A 10 11.23 -0.36 5.16
N LYS A 11 12.29 -1.17 5.17
CA LYS A 11 13.54 -0.88 5.91
C LYS A 11 14.40 0.25 5.29
N THR A 12 14.06 0.69 4.09
CA THR A 12 14.84 1.70 3.35
C THR A 12 13.93 2.85 2.93
N ASP A 13 14.51 4.05 2.81
CA ASP A 13 13.80 5.21 2.29
C ASP A 13 13.38 4.94 0.85
N ILE A 14 12.17 5.34 0.51
CA ILE A 14 11.63 5.25 -0.85
C ILE A 14 11.52 6.67 -1.41
N LYS A 15 12.02 6.85 -2.62
CA LYS A 15 11.83 8.06 -3.42
C LYS A 15 10.57 7.88 -4.24
N VAL A 16 9.69 8.86 -4.19
CA VAL A 16 8.36 8.80 -4.80
C VAL A 16 8.12 10.03 -5.67
N SER A 17 7.60 9.84 -6.87
CA SER A 17 7.09 10.89 -7.75
C SER A 17 5.63 10.61 -8.10
N LEU A 18 4.81 11.67 -8.08
CA LEU A 18 3.40 11.64 -8.43
C LEU A 18 3.18 12.45 -9.70
N ASN A 19 2.50 11.88 -10.69
CA ASN A 19 2.11 12.55 -11.93
C ASN A 19 3.28 13.32 -12.59
N ASN A 20 4.46 12.68 -12.66
CA ASN A 20 5.72 13.25 -13.17
C ASN A 20 6.24 14.49 -12.41
N GLY A 21 5.83 14.68 -11.16
CA GLY A 21 6.37 15.73 -10.29
C GLY A 21 7.77 15.40 -9.78
N ASN A 22 8.31 16.33 -8.99
CA ASN A 22 9.59 16.12 -8.31
C ASN A 22 9.52 14.93 -7.35
N TYR A 23 10.64 14.22 -7.20
CA TYR A 23 10.75 13.16 -6.22
C TYR A 23 10.77 13.74 -4.81
N PHE A 24 9.94 13.19 -3.94
CA PHE A 24 10.03 13.38 -2.49
C PHE A 24 10.45 12.08 -1.82
N THR A 25 10.86 12.17 -0.56
CA THR A 25 11.33 11.02 0.22
C THR A 25 10.27 10.60 1.21
N VAL A 26 9.96 9.31 1.24
CA VAL A 26 9.23 8.68 2.33
C VAL A 26 10.24 7.87 3.14
N PRO A 27 10.55 8.28 4.39
CA PRO A 27 11.58 7.64 5.20
C PRO A 27 11.23 6.18 5.49
N ALA A 28 12.24 5.37 5.78
CA ALA A 28 12.08 3.99 6.23
C ALA A 28 11.19 3.89 7.48
N ALA A 29 10.63 2.71 7.70
CA ALA A 29 9.95 2.38 8.96
C ALA A 29 10.94 2.43 10.14
N ILE A 30 10.48 2.96 11.26
CA ILE A 30 11.29 3.13 12.47
C ILE A 30 11.45 1.77 13.16
N GLN A 31 12.70 1.34 13.39
CA GLN A 31 13.00 0.12 14.14
C GLN A 31 13.22 0.43 15.63
N PRO A 32 12.85 -0.46 16.57
CA PRO A 32 12.25 -1.78 16.36
C PRO A 32 10.70 -1.77 16.33
N SER A 33 10.06 -0.61 16.47
CA SER A 33 8.60 -0.50 16.57
C SER A 33 7.87 -0.79 15.25
N TRP A 34 8.60 -0.80 14.13
CA TRP A 34 8.08 -0.95 12.77
C TRP A 34 6.97 0.05 12.44
N GLN A 35 7.02 1.22 13.07
CA GLN A 35 6.14 2.32 12.75
C GLN A 35 6.46 2.82 11.34
N ALA A 36 5.45 2.84 10.47
CA ALA A 36 5.64 3.27 9.08
C ALA A 36 6.15 4.71 9.01
N GLY A 37 7.14 4.93 8.16
CA GLY A 37 7.67 6.27 7.90
C GLY A 37 6.68 7.10 7.08
N GLN A 38 6.70 8.42 7.27
CA GLN A 38 5.88 9.39 6.55
C GLN A 38 6.76 10.53 6.02
N PRO A 39 6.46 11.11 4.85
CA PRO A 39 7.20 12.26 4.36
C PRO A 39 6.99 13.47 5.28
N GLU A 40 8.05 14.25 5.52
CA GLU A 40 7.97 15.48 6.31
C GLU A 40 7.02 16.50 5.67
N ASN A 41 7.06 16.60 4.33
CA ASN A 41 6.15 17.40 3.54
C ASN A 41 5.26 16.46 2.70
N PRO A 42 4.04 16.12 3.18
CA PRO A 42 3.16 15.24 2.45
C PRO A 42 2.70 15.91 1.14
N PRO A 43 2.63 15.15 0.03
CA PRO A 43 2.04 15.66 -1.21
C PRO A 43 0.57 16.00 -1.04
N LEU A 44 0.04 16.82 -1.95
CA LEU A 44 -1.37 17.24 -1.91
C LEU A 44 -2.26 16.25 -2.66
N PHE A 45 -3.48 16.06 -2.15
CA PHE A 45 -4.58 15.46 -2.91
C PHE A 45 -5.59 16.54 -3.30
N ILE A 46 -5.76 16.69 -4.61
CA ILE A 46 -6.72 17.60 -5.22
C ILE A 46 -7.97 16.78 -5.55
N ASN A 47 -9.06 17.06 -4.85
CA ASN A 47 -10.36 16.45 -5.10
C ASN A 47 -10.99 17.04 -6.38
N ASN A 48 -10.32 16.87 -7.52
CA ASN A 48 -10.69 17.31 -8.86
C ASN A 48 -9.99 16.40 -9.90
N VAL A 49 -10.48 16.36 -11.13
CA VAL A 49 -9.89 15.58 -12.25
C VAL A 49 -8.65 16.24 -12.85
N THR A 50 -8.42 17.52 -12.57
CA THR A 50 -7.24 18.29 -12.96
C THR A 50 -6.39 18.66 -11.75
N ALA A 51 -5.09 18.38 -11.80
CA ALA A 51 -4.10 18.78 -10.80
C ALA A 51 -2.73 19.01 -11.46
N GLY A 52 -1.82 19.67 -10.74
CA GLY A 52 -0.45 19.89 -11.17
C GLY A 52 0.43 18.64 -11.05
N ALA A 53 1.64 18.72 -11.61
CA ALA A 53 2.65 17.70 -11.40
C ALA A 53 3.06 17.64 -9.92
N GLY A 54 3.19 16.43 -9.36
CA GLY A 54 3.49 16.23 -7.94
C GLY A 54 2.26 16.14 -7.04
N GLU A 55 1.06 16.38 -7.58
CA GLU A 55 -0.20 16.30 -6.86
C GLU A 55 -0.98 15.05 -7.28
N LEU A 56 -1.69 14.44 -6.34
CA LEU A 56 -2.62 13.35 -6.62
C LEU A 56 -4.01 13.94 -6.95
N LYS A 57 -4.74 13.31 -7.87
CA LYS A 57 -6.02 13.81 -8.38
C LYS A 57 -7.07 12.70 -8.52
N LEU A 58 -8.31 13.08 -8.82
CA LEU A 58 -9.32 12.11 -9.25
C LEU A 58 -8.97 11.55 -10.64
N GLY A 59 -9.42 10.32 -10.90
CA GLY A 59 -9.09 9.57 -12.11
C GLY A 59 -7.72 8.90 -12.01
N SER A 60 -7.06 8.73 -13.15
CA SER A 60 -5.76 8.06 -13.24
C SER A 60 -4.61 8.93 -12.77
N ASN A 61 -3.72 8.34 -11.96
CA ASN A 61 -2.49 8.95 -11.44
C ASN A 61 -1.31 8.03 -11.71
N LEU A 62 -0.20 8.59 -12.19
CA LEU A 62 1.06 7.87 -12.33
C LEU A 62 1.87 8.01 -11.05
N LEU A 63 2.23 6.87 -10.46
CA LEU A 63 3.14 6.80 -9.31
C LEU A 63 4.44 6.16 -9.77
N THR A 64 5.57 6.84 -9.55
CA THR A 64 6.90 6.30 -9.83
C THR A 64 7.70 6.22 -8.54
N THR A 65 8.32 5.07 -8.28
CA THR A 65 9.04 4.80 -7.03
C THR A 65 10.39 4.14 -7.27
N TYR A 66 11.37 4.47 -6.44
CA TYR A 66 12.62 3.71 -6.32
C TYR A 66 13.15 3.73 -4.88
N SER A 67 13.86 2.68 -4.45
CA SER A 67 14.57 2.70 -3.17
C SER A 67 15.78 3.62 -3.24
N SER A 68 16.03 4.36 -2.17
CA SER A 68 17.28 5.12 -1.95
C SER A 68 18.55 4.28 -2.19
N THR A 69 18.48 2.97 -1.97
CA THR A 69 19.61 2.05 -2.17
C THR A 69 19.78 1.56 -3.61
N SER A 70 18.73 1.57 -4.43
CA SER A 70 18.76 1.06 -5.82
C SER A 70 18.92 2.16 -6.87
N GLY A 71 18.55 3.40 -6.53
CA GLY A 71 18.64 4.56 -7.41
C GLY A 71 17.57 4.60 -8.51
N PRO A 72 17.51 5.72 -9.27
CA PRO A 72 16.43 6.01 -10.21
C PRO A 72 16.43 5.11 -11.45
N SER A 73 17.55 4.50 -11.83
CA SER A 73 17.62 3.53 -12.93
C SER A 73 16.81 2.26 -12.66
N GLN A 74 16.48 1.98 -11.40
CA GLN A 74 15.65 0.85 -10.96
C GLN A 74 14.22 1.30 -10.62
N ALA A 75 13.80 2.47 -11.10
CA ALA A 75 12.46 2.96 -10.83
C ALA A 75 11.38 2.08 -11.45
N GLY A 76 10.27 1.96 -10.73
CA GLY A 76 9.06 1.28 -11.16
C GLY A 76 7.91 2.26 -11.15
N SER A 77 7.05 2.15 -12.17
CA SER A 77 5.86 2.99 -12.29
C SER A 77 4.60 2.15 -12.27
N CYS A 78 3.58 2.66 -11.59
CA CYS A 78 2.27 2.05 -11.50
C CYS A 78 1.17 3.12 -11.54
N ASN A 79 0.01 2.77 -12.08
CA ASN A 79 -1.13 3.68 -12.16
C ASN A 79 -2.10 3.42 -11.00
N ILE A 80 -2.53 4.49 -10.34
CA ILE A 80 -3.55 4.48 -9.30
C ILE A 80 -4.77 5.25 -9.82
N THR A 81 -5.92 4.59 -9.88
CA THR A 81 -7.17 5.22 -10.31
C THR A 81 -8.04 5.53 -9.09
N ILE A 82 -8.41 6.79 -8.91
CA ILE A 82 -9.31 7.27 -7.85
C ILE A 82 -10.67 7.59 -8.49
N PRO A 83 -11.80 7.18 -7.90
CA PRO A 83 -13.14 7.44 -8.45
C PRO A 83 -13.44 8.93 -8.60
N GLU A 84 -14.04 9.33 -9.71
CA GLU A 84 -14.34 10.74 -10.02
C GLU A 84 -15.74 11.19 -9.58
N ASN A 85 -16.64 10.24 -9.36
CA ASN A 85 -18.07 10.46 -9.16
C ASN A 85 -18.49 10.59 -7.69
N ILE A 86 -17.53 10.52 -6.75
CA ILE A 86 -17.81 10.48 -5.32
C ILE A 86 -16.92 11.49 -4.61
N PRO A 87 -17.44 12.24 -3.61
CA PRO A 87 -16.61 13.11 -2.79
C PRO A 87 -15.57 12.29 -1.99
N ILE A 88 -14.29 12.42 -2.36
CA ILE A 88 -13.18 11.81 -1.63
C ILE A 88 -12.56 12.86 -0.70
N ASN A 89 -12.48 12.51 0.59
CA ASN A 89 -11.94 13.42 1.60
C ASN A 89 -10.47 13.14 1.90
N SER A 90 -10.04 11.87 1.81
CA SER A 90 -8.64 11.51 1.97
C SER A 90 -8.23 10.24 1.24
N VAL A 91 -6.93 10.12 0.97
CA VAL A 91 -6.29 8.95 0.35
C VAL A 91 -5.08 8.57 1.19
N GLN A 92 -4.89 7.28 1.42
CA GLN A 92 -3.73 6.72 2.09
C GLN A 92 -2.99 5.79 1.13
N LEU A 93 -1.69 6.00 0.97
CA LEU A 93 -0.81 5.15 0.18
C LEU A 93 0.14 4.42 1.11
N TYR A 94 0.26 3.10 0.97
CA TYR A 94 1.18 2.25 1.70
C TYR A 94 2.19 1.66 0.73
N LEU A 95 3.45 2.00 0.94
CA LEU A 95 4.57 1.58 0.10
C LEU A 95 5.24 0.37 0.74
N PHE A 96 5.38 -0.68 -0.07
CA PHE A 96 6.07 -1.92 0.30
C PHE A 96 7.19 -2.15 -0.69
N TRP A 97 8.44 -2.07 -0.25
CA TRP A 97 9.57 -2.29 -1.12
C TRP A 97 10.00 -3.76 -1.09
N LYS A 98 9.59 -4.51 -2.12
CA LYS A 98 10.16 -5.82 -2.47
C LYS A 98 10.86 -5.74 -3.82
N ASP A 99 10.16 -5.14 -4.76
CA ASP A 99 10.53 -4.85 -6.14
C ASP A 99 9.93 -3.48 -6.53
N ALA A 100 10.37 -2.90 -7.64
CA ALA A 100 10.01 -1.54 -7.97
C ALA A 100 8.48 -1.40 -8.23
N CYS A 101 7.78 -0.51 -7.52
CA CYS A 101 6.31 -0.34 -7.49
C CYS A 101 5.49 -1.51 -6.90
N SER A 102 5.55 -1.66 -5.57
CA SER A 102 4.59 -2.45 -4.77
C SER A 102 3.88 -1.53 -3.78
N VAL A 103 2.58 -1.25 -4.03
CA VAL A 103 1.82 -0.17 -3.38
C VAL A 103 0.39 -0.62 -3.09
N ALA A 104 -0.09 -0.40 -1.87
CA ALA A 104 -1.52 -0.43 -1.57
C ALA A 104 -2.05 1.00 -1.45
N ALA A 105 -3.13 1.31 -2.15
CA ALA A 105 -3.82 2.60 -2.03
C ALA A 105 -5.21 2.36 -1.43
N ILE A 106 -5.54 3.13 -0.39
CA ILE A 106 -6.83 3.11 0.29
C ILE A 106 -7.45 4.49 0.15
N VAL A 107 -8.60 4.56 -0.49
CA VAL A 107 -9.41 5.76 -0.61
C VAL A 107 -10.38 5.79 0.56
N LEU A 108 -10.42 6.91 1.27
CA LEU A 108 -11.24 7.11 2.46
C LEU A 108 -12.32 8.16 2.21
N GLN A 109 -13.52 7.85 2.69
CA GLN A 109 -14.63 8.79 2.79
C GLN A 109 -15.01 8.91 4.28
N GLU A 110 -14.94 10.11 4.83
CA GLU A 110 -15.23 10.38 6.26
C GLU A 110 -14.44 9.47 7.24
N GLY A 111 -13.21 9.11 6.86
CA GLY A 111 -12.34 8.24 7.65
C GLY A 111 -12.64 6.74 7.50
N GLN A 112 -13.66 6.35 6.75
CA GLN A 112 -13.95 4.95 6.44
C GLN A 112 -13.36 4.52 5.09
N PRO A 113 -12.85 3.28 4.98
CA PRO A 113 -12.38 2.76 3.70
C PRO A 113 -13.53 2.62 2.72
N PHE A 114 -13.42 3.34 1.61
CA PHE A 114 -14.37 3.28 0.51
C PHE A 114 -13.88 2.34 -0.59
N GLN A 115 -12.59 2.42 -0.93
CA GLN A 115 -11.95 1.58 -1.94
C GLN A 115 -10.53 1.25 -1.51
N ALA A 116 -10.08 0.03 -1.77
CA ALA A 116 -8.69 -0.38 -1.64
C ALA A 116 -8.21 -1.03 -2.94
N VAL A 117 -7.00 -0.70 -3.36
CA VAL A 117 -6.32 -1.34 -4.49
C VAL A 117 -4.91 -1.72 -4.07
N ILE A 118 -4.48 -2.91 -4.45
CA ILE A 118 -3.11 -3.39 -4.25
C ILE A 118 -2.49 -3.57 -5.62
N ILE A 119 -1.34 -2.93 -5.84
CA ILE A 119 -0.59 -2.97 -7.08
C ILE A 119 0.78 -3.54 -6.77
N THR A 120 1.12 -4.67 -7.40
CA THR A 120 2.42 -5.33 -7.28
C THR A 120 3.00 -5.53 -8.67
N ARG A 121 4.33 -5.39 -8.84
CA ARG A 121 4.97 -5.49 -10.16
C ARG A 121 5.34 -6.92 -10.57
N GLU A 122 5.26 -7.92 -9.68
CA GLU A 122 5.54 -9.32 -10.02
C GLU A 122 4.39 -10.02 -10.79
N PRO A 123 4.70 -10.84 -11.83
CA PRO A 123 3.73 -11.59 -12.60
C PRO A 123 3.37 -12.88 -11.88
N THR A 124 2.50 -12.82 -10.87
CA THR A 124 1.78 -14.02 -10.42
C THR A 124 0.57 -13.62 -9.60
N ASN A 125 -0.60 -14.12 -10.00
CA ASN A 125 -1.80 -14.07 -9.18
C ASN A 125 -1.50 -14.66 -7.80
N VAL A 126 -1.33 -13.81 -6.79
CA VAL A 126 -1.40 -14.24 -5.40
C VAL A 126 -2.85 -14.07 -4.98
N MET A 127 -3.61 -15.16 -4.99
CA MET A 127 -4.86 -15.23 -4.26
C MET A 127 -4.54 -15.03 -2.77
N LEU A 128 -4.88 -13.86 -2.24
CA LEU A 128 -5.00 -13.67 -0.80
C LEU A 128 -6.29 -14.37 -0.37
N ASN A 129 -6.17 -15.63 0.05
CA ASN A 129 -7.24 -16.26 0.79
C ASN A 129 -7.33 -15.57 2.15
N SER A 130 -8.39 -14.79 2.35
CA SER A 130 -8.77 -14.39 3.70
C SER A 130 -9.14 -15.67 4.45
N VAL A 131 -8.34 -16.02 5.46
CA VAL A 131 -8.76 -17.01 6.45
C VAL A 131 -9.64 -16.24 7.43
N PRO A 132 -10.95 -16.57 7.57
CA PRO A 132 -11.75 -16.03 8.64
C PRO A 132 -11.05 -16.36 9.96
N ILE A 133 -10.93 -15.37 10.84
CA ILE A 133 -10.47 -15.61 12.21
C ILE A 133 -11.53 -16.48 12.87
N THR A 134 -11.33 -17.79 12.91
CA THR A 134 -12.18 -18.68 13.70
C THR A 134 -11.96 -18.28 15.16
N PRO A 135 -13.01 -17.91 15.92
CA PRO A 135 -12.87 -17.74 17.35
C PRO A 135 -12.34 -19.05 17.93
N LEU A 136 -11.28 -18.97 18.74
CA LEU A 136 -10.78 -20.12 19.50
C LEU A 136 -11.96 -20.73 20.28
N PRO A 137 -12.35 -21.99 20.02
CA PRO A 137 -13.30 -22.66 20.89
C PRO A 137 -12.61 -22.87 22.24
N HIS A 138 -13.29 -22.47 23.31
CA HIS A 138 -12.96 -22.90 24.67
C HIS A 138 -12.72 -24.42 24.67
N GLU A 139 -11.64 -24.85 25.32
CA GLU A 139 -11.29 -26.25 25.51
C GLU A 139 -12.52 -27.09 25.88
N ASN A 140 -12.85 -28.06 25.04
CA ASN A 140 -13.56 -29.23 25.53
C ASN A 140 -13.09 -30.47 24.76
N ASN A 141 -12.41 -31.35 25.49
CA ASN A 141 -11.85 -32.60 25.02
C ASN A 141 -12.97 -33.52 24.49
N ASN A 142 -13.03 -33.74 23.17
CA ASN A 142 -13.49 -35.00 22.59
C ASN A 142 -13.10 -35.11 21.11
N ILE A 143 -12.12 -35.98 20.86
CA ILE A 143 -11.55 -36.29 19.54
C ILE A 143 -12.56 -37.09 18.72
N LYS A 144 -12.95 -36.55 17.56
CA LYS A 144 -13.34 -37.35 16.38
C LYS A 144 -12.66 -36.75 15.16
N SER A 145 -11.78 -37.55 14.55
CA SER A 145 -11.00 -37.18 13.37
C SER A 145 -11.92 -37.01 12.15
N MET A 146 -11.99 -35.79 11.63
CA MET A 146 -12.39 -35.51 10.25
C MET A 146 -11.20 -34.91 9.51
N GLN A 147 -11.07 -35.32 8.25
CA GLN A 147 -9.90 -35.20 7.40
C GLN A 147 -9.30 -33.79 7.36
N SER A 148 -8.00 -33.73 7.64
CA SER A 148 -7.15 -32.56 7.46
C SER A 148 -7.16 -32.14 5.99
N VAL A 149 -7.76 -30.99 5.71
CA VAL A 149 -7.50 -30.23 4.49
C VAL A 149 -6.08 -29.71 4.64
N THR A 150 -5.19 -30.08 3.72
CA THR A 150 -3.77 -29.71 3.71
C THR A 150 -3.60 -28.19 3.74
N ALA A 151 -3.42 -27.63 4.94
CA ALA A 151 -2.83 -26.33 5.12
C ALA A 151 -1.36 -26.43 4.70
N SER A 152 -0.99 -25.71 3.64
CA SER A 152 0.42 -25.57 3.29
C SER A 152 1.08 -24.66 4.31
N GLU A 153 1.83 -25.25 5.25
CA GLU A 153 2.69 -24.51 6.16
C GLU A 153 3.78 -23.79 5.34
N ILE A 154 3.73 -22.46 5.31
CA ILE A 154 4.84 -21.65 4.80
C ILE A 154 5.91 -21.63 5.88
N LYS A 155 6.97 -22.43 5.68
CA LYS A 155 8.14 -22.44 6.55
C LYS A 155 9.01 -21.22 6.24
N ILE A 156 9.01 -20.23 7.14
CA ILE A 156 9.98 -19.14 7.11
C ILE A 156 11.18 -19.60 7.92
N ASN A 157 12.31 -19.87 7.25
CA ASN A 157 13.58 -20.05 7.95
C ASN A 157 14.04 -18.67 8.43
N LEU A 158 14.08 -18.50 9.76
CA LEU A 158 14.70 -17.36 10.43
C LEU A 158 16.22 -17.45 10.35
#